data_AF-Q170E8-F1
#
_entry.id   AF-Q170E8-F1
#
_cell.length_a   1.000
_cell.length_b   1.000
_cell.length_c   1.000
_cell.angle_alpha   90.00
_cell.angle_beta   90.00
_cell.angle_gamma   90.00
#
_symmetry.space_group_name_H-M   'P 1'
#
loop_
_entity.id
_entity.type
_entity.pdbx_description
1 polymer ?
#
loop_
_entity_poly.entity_id
_entity_poly.type
_entity_poly.pdbx_seq_one_letter_code
_entity_poly.pdbx_strand_id
1 'polypeptide(L)'
;MSDILKAIAMIWKFPKENIFECMVLHYLFLKANGYACFSIAGPIESGKIRTTIVDKLLFLVYLSAGIALWVCVILFFKAPANVSPLQIIGSRLIWFTCYLSAVVGVIWNFYNRAKVWSLYVGVFRVDQQLLALGANMRYTMAYLGMIGLSLVAFAVLLALIIGHFTEQEFDVLEFFTFTYSNLSLTMLVTIFTIAGSLIIFRLIVLNEIMSKNMVPARGSKIIQVAEKDGIQTIQQYMQIYDQLCDLTETVNLCYSAQVMISIAGSFVYLLFFDFEVILNIKRGIPIQEFSLSSVIWSIFYLSNVIIVVTVGSFLSHQGKYTSNLIDRAINSTNNAEIIEMLRLFLMQLGHRTPTLTCGLFPFDWTLVYSVLALKRRERLSFTFLIISFDSIVQAK
;
A
#
# COMPACT_ATOMS: atom_id res chain seq x y z
N MET A 1 11.68 -28.46 5.41
CA MET A 1 10.49 -28.84 6.20
C MET A 1 10.63 -28.44 7.68
N SER A 2 11.78 -28.69 8.34
CA SER A 2 12.11 -28.20 9.70
C SER A 2 11.85 -26.69 9.91
N ASP A 3 12.30 -25.84 8.98
CA ASP A 3 12.25 -24.38 9.19
C ASP A 3 10.86 -23.78 9.03
N ILE A 4 9.99 -24.42 8.23
CA ILE A 4 8.58 -24.03 8.08
C ILE A 4 7.81 -24.36 9.36
N LEU A 5 8.05 -25.53 9.96
CA LEU A 5 7.45 -25.90 11.25
C LEU A 5 7.87 -24.95 12.38
N LYS A 6 9.15 -24.55 12.43
CA LYS A 6 9.62 -23.51 13.36
C LYS A 6 8.97 -22.15 13.11
N ALA A 7 8.81 -21.76 11.84
CA ALA A 7 8.10 -20.56 11.45
C ALA A 7 6.62 -20.59 11.90
N ILE A 8 5.94 -21.73 11.75
CA ILE A 8 4.56 -21.89 12.20
C ILE A 8 4.45 -21.79 13.73
N ALA A 9 5.39 -22.37 14.48
CA ALA A 9 5.41 -22.22 15.94
C ALA A 9 5.57 -20.74 16.37
N MET A 10 6.37 -19.96 15.63
CA MET A 10 6.54 -18.52 15.88
C MET A 10 5.27 -17.69 15.64
N ILE A 11 4.36 -18.14 14.78
CA ILE A 11 3.06 -17.47 14.55
C ILE A 11 2.25 -17.43 15.85
N TRP A 12 2.25 -18.54 16.60
CA TRP A 12 1.43 -18.71 17.80
C TRP A 12 2.12 -18.30 19.11
N LYS A 13 3.41 -17.93 19.08
CA LYS A 13 4.13 -17.39 20.24
C LYS A 13 3.58 -16.01 20.61
N PHE A 14 3.15 -15.85 21.86
CA PHE A 14 2.75 -14.57 22.45
C PHE A 14 3.35 -14.42 23.86
N PRO A 15 3.77 -13.22 24.28
CA PRO A 15 3.78 -11.95 23.52
C PRO A 15 4.82 -11.95 22.39
N LYS A 16 4.65 -11.08 21.39
CA LYS A 16 5.66 -10.88 20.33
C LYS A 16 6.81 -10.06 20.89
N GLU A 17 8.04 -10.55 20.72
CA GLU A 17 9.24 -9.92 21.29
C GLU A 17 9.97 -9.03 20.28
N ASN A 18 9.84 -9.32 18.98
CA ASN A 18 10.49 -8.55 17.94
C ASN A 18 9.65 -8.51 16.65
N ILE A 19 10.05 -7.66 15.72
CA ILE A 19 9.34 -7.48 14.46
C ILE A 19 9.41 -8.70 13.54
N PHE A 20 10.48 -9.50 13.61
CA PHE A 20 10.62 -10.68 12.77
C PHE A 20 9.56 -11.74 13.09
N GLU A 21 9.23 -11.94 14.37
CA GLU A 21 8.12 -12.81 14.78
C GLU A 21 6.77 -12.33 14.21
N CYS A 22 6.59 -11.01 14.06
CA CYS A 22 5.39 -10.44 13.47
C CYS A 22 5.34 -10.63 11.93
N MET A 23 6.50 -10.67 11.29
CA MET A 23 6.61 -10.68 9.83
C MET A 23 6.63 -12.08 9.22
N VAL A 24 6.85 -13.14 10.02
CA VAL A 24 6.84 -14.54 9.51
C VAL A 24 5.57 -14.85 8.74
N LEU A 25 4.40 -14.53 9.30
CA LEU A 25 3.13 -14.80 8.63
C LEU A 25 2.98 -13.99 7.34
N HIS A 26 3.37 -12.71 7.36
CA HIS A 26 3.34 -11.86 6.19
C HIS A 26 4.29 -12.38 5.08
N TYR A 27 5.50 -12.81 5.43
CA TYR A 27 6.44 -13.43 4.50
C TYR A 27 5.90 -14.74 3.91
N LEU A 28 5.33 -15.63 4.73
CA LEU A 28 4.72 -16.86 4.25
C LEU A 28 3.55 -16.57 3.31
N PHE A 29 2.75 -15.56 3.63
CA PHE A 29 1.64 -15.11 2.81
C PHE A 29 2.11 -14.55 1.46
N LEU A 30 3.14 -13.70 1.45
CA LEU A 30 3.79 -13.22 0.23
C LEU A 30 4.34 -14.37 -0.62
N LYS A 31 4.99 -15.35 0.02
CA LYS A 31 5.59 -16.50 -0.65
C LYS A 31 4.54 -17.40 -1.29
N ALA A 32 3.43 -17.65 -0.59
CA ALA A 32 2.30 -18.43 -1.07
C ALA A 32 1.53 -17.77 -2.24
N ASN A 33 1.81 -16.50 -2.54
CA ASN A 33 1.20 -15.77 -3.65
C ASN A 33 2.23 -15.37 -4.73
N GLY A 34 3.48 -15.83 -4.63
CA GLY A 34 4.53 -15.54 -5.60
C GLY A 34 5.25 -14.19 -5.44
N TYR A 35 4.84 -13.36 -4.48
CA TYR A 35 5.43 -12.04 -4.23
C TYR A 35 6.68 -12.08 -3.34
N ALA A 36 7.00 -13.21 -2.70
CA ALA A 36 8.27 -13.42 -1.99
C ALA A 36 8.91 -14.76 -2.40
N CYS A 37 9.29 -14.88 -3.67
CA CYS A 37 10.01 -16.04 -4.21
C CYS A 37 11.50 -16.04 -3.81
N PHE A 38 11.75 -16.05 -2.50
CA PHE A 38 13.08 -16.24 -1.93
C PHE A 38 12.99 -17.02 -0.62
N SER A 39 14.11 -17.56 -0.16
CA SER A 39 14.25 -18.23 1.12
C SER A 39 15.29 -17.52 1.97
N ILE A 40 15.13 -17.62 3.28
CA ILE A 40 16.08 -17.05 4.24
C ILE A 40 16.99 -18.18 4.70
N ALA A 41 18.31 -18.00 4.53
CA ALA A 41 19.31 -18.94 5.03
C ALA A 41 19.86 -18.46 6.37
N GLY A 42 19.68 -19.25 7.42
CA GLY A 42 20.11 -18.95 8.78
C GLY A 42 18.98 -18.42 9.68
N PRO A 43 19.32 -17.88 10.87
CA PRO A 43 18.35 -17.24 11.77
C PRO A 43 17.64 -16.09 11.05
N ILE A 44 16.36 -15.87 11.32
CA ILE A 44 15.56 -14.84 10.63
C ILE A 44 16.19 -13.43 10.81
N GLU A 45 16.83 -13.18 11.95
CA GLU A 45 17.41 -11.87 12.30
C GLU A 45 18.72 -11.55 11.58
N SER A 46 19.51 -12.58 11.22
CA SER A 46 20.84 -12.44 10.59
C SER A 46 20.94 -13.13 9.23
N GLY A 47 19.82 -13.67 8.76
CA GLY A 47 19.75 -14.54 7.61
C GLY A 47 20.06 -13.80 6.31
N LYS A 48 20.85 -14.46 5.46
CA LYS A 48 21.08 -14.01 4.09
C LYS A 48 20.00 -14.59 3.20
N ILE A 49 19.55 -13.80 2.24
CA ILE A 49 18.58 -14.27 1.24
C ILE A 49 19.28 -15.28 0.33
N ARG A 50 18.62 -16.40 0.10
CA ARG A 50 19.02 -17.40 -0.88
C ARG A 50 17.83 -17.71 -1.79
N THR A 51 18.07 -17.68 -3.10
CA THR A 51 17.08 -18.15 -4.08
C THR A 51 17.30 -19.64 -4.30
N THR A 52 16.38 -20.46 -3.78
CA THR A 52 16.42 -21.91 -4.00
C THR A 52 15.84 -22.29 -5.36
N ILE A 53 16.03 -23.54 -5.79
CA ILE A 53 15.40 -24.06 -7.01
C ILE A 53 13.87 -24.00 -6.89
N VAL A 54 13.34 -24.33 -5.70
CA VAL A 54 11.89 -24.25 -5.41
C VAL A 54 11.40 -22.81 -5.58
N ASP A 55 12.14 -21.81 -5.12
CA ASP A 55 11.75 -20.41 -5.26
C ASP A 55 11.71 -19.97 -6.74
N LYS A 56 12.65 -20.44 -7.56
CA LYS A 56 12.65 -20.18 -9.02
C LYS A 56 11.47 -20.87 -9.72
N LEU A 57 11.17 -22.11 -9.33
CA LEU A 57 10.03 -22.85 -9.88
C LEU A 57 8.70 -22.19 -9.51
N LEU A 58 8.53 -21.80 -8.25
CA LEU A 58 7.35 -21.05 -7.79
C LEU A 58 7.20 -19.75 -8.60
N PHE A 59 8.27 -18.97 -8.75
CA PHE A 59 8.26 -17.76 -9.57
C PHE A 59 7.78 -18.04 -11.00
N LEU A 60 8.33 -19.07 -11.66
CA LEU A 60 7.93 -19.45 -13.02
C LEU A 60 6.46 -19.92 -13.09
N VAL A 61 5.98 -20.64 -12.07
CA VAL A 61 4.57 -21.08 -12.00
C VAL A 61 3.63 -19.88 -11.87
N TYR A 62 3.87 -18.94 -10.95
CA TYR A 62 3.02 -17.75 -10.81
C TYR A 62 3.08 -16.85 -12.04
N LEU A 63 4.28 -16.68 -12.64
CA LEU A 63 4.44 -15.89 -13.85
C LEU A 63 3.71 -16.51 -15.04
N SER A 64 3.89 -17.82 -15.26
CA SER A 64 3.22 -18.53 -16.35
C SER A 64 1.71 -18.58 -16.16
N ALA A 65 1.22 -18.78 -14.93
CA ALA A 65 -0.20 -18.72 -14.63
C ALA A 65 -0.79 -17.32 -14.90
N GLY A 66 -0.12 -16.26 -14.46
CA GLY A 66 -0.56 -14.89 -14.71
C GLY A 66 -0.63 -14.55 -16.19
N ILE A 67 0.39 -14.93 -16.97
CA ILE A 67 0.43 -14.73 -18.43
C ILE A 67 -0.63 -15.59 -19.13
N ALA A 68 -0.77 -16.86 -18.76
CA ALA A 68 -1.73 -17.78 -19.37
C ALA A 68 -3.17 -17.29 -19.14
N LEU A 69 -3.52 -16.91 -17.91
CA LEU A 69 -4.83 -16.34 -17.59
C LEU A 69 -5.08 -15.04 -18.36
N TRP A 70 -4.06 -14.17 -18.48
CA TRP A 70 -4.18 -12.94 -19.26
C TRP A 70 -4.43 -13.22 -20.77
N VAL A 71 -3.68 -14.15 -21.36
CA VAL A 71 -3.88 -14.57 -22.76
C VAL A 71 -5.26 -15.21 -22.94
N CYS A 72 -5.70 -16.04 -21.99
CA CYS A 72 -7.02 -16.65 -22.02
C CYS A 72 -8.13 -15.61 -22.04
N VAL A 73 -8.02 -14.56 -21.22
CA VAL A 73 -8.97 -13.43 -21.21
C VAL A 73 -9.00 -12.69 -22.55
N ILE A 74 -7.86 -12.51 -23.21
CA ILE A 74 -7.83 -11.83 -24.51
C ILE A 74 -8.46 -12.69 -25.62
N LEU A 75 -8.18 -14.00 -25.63
CA LEU A 75 -8.54 -14.88 -26.74
C LEU A 75 -9.94 -15.47 -26.63
N PHE A 76 -10.36 -15.86 -25.43
CA PHE A 76 -11.59 -16.64 -25.24
C PHE A 76 -12.76 -15.81 -24.75
N PHE A 77 -12.51 -14.60 -24.24
CA PHE A 77 -13.58 -13.78 -23.71
C PHE A 77 -14.42 -13.13 -24.80
N LYS A 78 -15.58 -13.74 -25.08
CA LYS A 78 -16.58 -13.22 -26.02
C LYS A 78 -17.49 -12.24 -25.30
N ALA A 79 -17.56 -11.01 -25.83
CA ALA A 79 -18.51 -10.04 -25.33
C ALA A 79 -19.95 -10.50 -25.62
N PRO A 80 -20.90 -10.34 -24.68
CA PRO A 80 -22.30 -10.57 -24.96
C PRO A 80 -22.78 -9.64 -26.07
N ALA A 81 -23.63 -10.14 -26.97
CA ALA A 81 -24.07 -9.42 -28.17
C ALA A 81 -24.81 -8.09 -27.88
N ASN A 82 -25.29 -7.90 -26.65
CA ASN A 82 -26.12 -6.76 -26.23
C ASN A 82 -25.33 -5.66 -25.51
N VAL A 83 -24.00 -5.79 -25.40
CA VAL A 83 -23.15 -4.83 -24.67
C VAL A 83 -22.57 -3.79 -25.64
N SER A 84 -22.55 -2.52 -25.22
CA SER A 84 -21.99 -1.47 -26.06
C SER A 84 -20.49 -1.69 -26.34
N PRO A 85 -19.98 -1.37 -27.54
CA PRO A 85 -18.55 -1.50 -27.84
C PRO A 85 -17.64 -0.79 -26.83
N LEU A 86 -18.10 0.32 -26.27
CA LEU A 86 -17.34 1.08 -25.27
C LEU A 86 -17.22 0.34 -23.93
N GLN A 87 -18.28 -0.33 -23.47
CA GLN A 87 -18.23 -1.17 -22.25
C GLN A 87 -17.30 -2.38 -22.43
N ILE A 88 -17.23 -2.94 -23.64
CA ILE A 88 -16.30 -4.04 -23.97
C ILE A 88 -14.85 -3.54 -23.90
N ILE A 89 -14.57 -2.35 -24.41
CA ILE A 89 -13.23 -1.75 -24.31
C ILE A 89 -12.88 -1.49 -22.84
N GLY A 90 -13.84 -0.99 -22.05
CA GLY A 90 -13.62 -0.72 -20.64
C GLY A 90 -13.31 -1.96 -19.81
N SER A 91 -14.14 -3.00 -19.92
CA SER A 91 -13.92 -4.29 -19.24
C SER A 91 -12.55 -4.89 -19.60
N ARG A 92 -12.17 -4.86 -20.89
CA ARG A 92 -10.84 -5.33 -21.33
C ARG A 92 -9.70 -4.51 -20.75
N LEU A 93 -9.85 -3.19 -20.63
CA LEU A 93 -8.83 -2.32 -20.06
C LEU A 93 -8.67 -2.54 -18.54
N ILE A 94 -9.78 -2.79 -17.83
CA ILE A 94 -9.76 -3.16 -16.41
C ILE A 94 -9.01 -4.48 -16.21
N TRP A 95 -9.33 -5.51 -16.97
CA TRP A 95 -8.61 -6.79 -16.88
C TRP A 95 -7.15 -6.64 -17.25
N PHE A 96 -6.85 -5.94 -18.33
CA PHE A 96 -5.47 -5.62 -18.73
C PHE A 96 -4.68 -5.01 -17.57
N THR A 97 -5.21 -3.98 -16.90
CA THR A 97 -4.52 -3.31 -15.79
C THR A 97 -4.34 -4.22 -14.57
N CYS A 98 -5.32 -5.07 -14.25
CA CYS A 98 -5.20 -6.02 -13.13
C CYS A 98 -4.20 -7.16 -13.41
N TYR A 99 -4.14 -7.68 -14.64
CA TYR A 99 -3.13 -8.68 -15.01
C TYR A 99 -1.74 -8.07 -15.11
N LEU A 100 -1.65 -6.85 -15.66
CA LEU A 100 -0.40 -6.12 -15.71
C LEU A 100 0.15 -5.89 -14.29
N SER A 101 -0.69 -5.50 -13.34
CA SER A 101 -0.25 -5.35 -11.94
C SER A 101 0.22 -6.67 -11.33
N ALA A 102 -0.47 -7.79 -11.60
CA ALA A 102 -0.07 -9.11 -11.14
C ALA A 102 1.31 -9.53 -11.67
N VAL A 103 1.49 -9.47 -12.99
CA VAL A 103 2.72 -9.89 -13.68
C VAL A 103 3.88 -8.98 -13.30
N VAL A 104 3.69 -7.66 -13.35
CA VAL A 104 4.72 -6.70 -12.94
C VAL A 104 5.06 -6.90 -11.48
N GLY A 105 4.07 -7.14 -10.62
CA GLY A 105 4.32 -7.34 -9.19
C GLY A 105 5.17 -8.57 -8.88
N VAL A 106 4.89 -9.71 -9.52
CA VAL A 106 5.69 -10.93 -9.36
C VAL A 106 7.12 -10.73 -9.88
N ILE A 107 7.28 -10.14 -11.07
CA ILE A 107 8.60 -9.85 -11.66
C ILE A 107 9.40 -8.88 -10.78
N TRP A 108 8.78 -7.77 -10.38
CA TRP A 108 9.43 -6.69 -9.67
C TRP A 108 9.88 -7.11 -8.28
N ASN A 109 9.06 -7.86 -7.56
CA ASN A 109 9.44 -8.37 -6.24
C ASN A 109 10.51 -9.46 -6.33
N PHE A 110 10.50 -10.30 -7.37
CA PHE A 110 11.59 -11.24 -7.58
C PHE A 110 12.92 -10.54 -7.87
N TYR A 111 12.91 -9.49 -8.70
CA TYR A 111 14.09 -8.68 -9.01
C TYR A 111 14.60 -7.93 -7.76
N ASN A 112 13.70 -7.27 -7.04
CA ASN A 112 14.02 -6.46 -5.86
C ASN A 112 14.00 -7.22 -4.53
N ARG A 113 14.04 -8.56 -4.55
CA ARG A 113 13.99 -9.40 -3.33
C ARG A 113 14.99 -9.00 -2.25
N ALA A 114 16.19 -8.58 -2.65
CA ALA A 114 17.22 -8.09 -1.73
C ALA A 114 16.78 -6.82 -0.99
N LYS A 115 16.13 -5.90 -1.71
CA LYS A 115 15.61 -4.66 -1.16
C LYS A 115 14.38 -4.91 -0.28
N VAL A 116 13.48 -5.81 -0.68
CA VAL A 116 12.34 -6.24 0.15
C VAL A 116 12.81 -6.78 1.49
N TRP A 117 13.82 -7.64 1.52
CA TRP A 117 14.38 -8.12 2.79
C TRP A 117 15.10 -7.03 3.58
N SER A 118 15.83 -6.14 2.90
CA SER A 118 16.53 -5.04 3.56
C SER A 118 15.58 -4.07 4.27
N LEU A 119 14.33 -3.95 3.81
CA LEU A 119 13.28 -3.22 4.50
C LEU A 119 13.04 -3.78 5.90
N TYR A 120 12.91 -5.10 6.03
CA TYR A 120 12.67 -5.77 7.30
C TYR A 120 13.87 -5.67 8.25
N VAL A 121 15.08 -5.84 7.72
CA VAL A 121 16.32 -5.69 8.49
C VAL A 121 16.48 -4.24 8.98
N GLY A 122 16.22 -3.26 8.12
CA GLY A 122 16.34 -1.85 8.49
C GLY A 122 15.25 -1.43 9.50
N VAL A 123 14.04 -1.96 9.37
CA VAL A 123 12.98 -1.83 10.38
C VAL A 123 13.43 -2.37 11.74
N PHE A 124 14.02 -3.57 11.78
CA PHE A 124 14.55 -4.12 13.01
C PHE A 124 15.68 -3.25 13.60
N ARG A 125 16.57 -2.71 12.77
CA ARG A 125 17.63 -1.80 13.21
C ARG A 125 17.07 -0.54 13.87
N VAL A 126 16.06 0.08 13.25
CA VAL A 126 15.35 1.24 13.82
C VAL A 126 14.69 0.87 15.15
N ASP A 127 14.07 -0.31 15.22
CA ASP A 127 13.44 -0.79 16.45
C ASP A 127 14.45 -0.91 17.60
N GLN A 128 15.66 -1.43 17.34
CA GLN A 128 16.74 -1.51 18.35
C GLN A 128 17.18 -0.11 18.82
N GLN A 129 17.29 0.85 17.89
CA GLN A 129 17.64 2.24 18.24
C GLN A 129 16.55 2.92 19.07
N LEU A 130 15.27 2.69 18.74
CA LEU A 130 14.14 3.20 19.52
C LEU A 130 14.09 2.55 20.91
N LEU A 131 14.33 1.24 21.03
CA LEU A 131 14.41 0.55 22.33
C LEU A 131 15.55 1.13 23.19
N ALA A 132 16.71 1.44 22.60
CA ALA A 132 17.82 2.08 23.29
C ALA A 132 17.47 3.47 23.84
N LEU A 133 16.51 4.17 23.22
CA LEU A 133 15.94 5.44 23.68
C LEU A 133 14.82 5.27 24.72
N GLY A 134 14.55 4.04 25.18
CA GLY A 134 13.50 3.74 26.14
C GLY A 134 12.09 3.63 25.53
N ALA A 135 11.98 3.43 24.21
CA ALA A 135 10.70 3.15 23.58
C ALA A 135 10.08 1.86 24.11
N ASN A 136 8.75 1.84 24.29
CA ASN A 136 8.01 0.61 24.50
C ASN A 136 7.35 0.17 23.18
N MET A 137 8.03 -0.71 22.45
CA MET A 137 7.56 -1.22 21.17
C MET A 137 6.44 -2.24 21.37
N ARG A 138 5.21 -1.89 20.97
CA ARG A 138 4.03 -2.76 21.07
C ARG A 138 3.92 -3.73 19.90
N TYR A 139 4.88 -4.66 19.77
CA TYR A 139 4.94 -5.61 18.64
C TYR A 139 3.67 -6.44 18.44
N THR A 140 3.05 -6.90 19.54
CA THR A 140 1.81 -7.68 19.48
C THR A 140 0.66 -6.91 18.82
N MET A 141 0.53 -5.61 19.11
CA MET A 141 -0.53 -4.79 18.50
C MET A 141 -0.25 -4.55 17.01
N ALA A 142 1.01 -4.31 16.63
CA ALA A 142 1.39 -4.21 15.23
C ALA A 142 1.10 -5.51 14.47
N TYR A 143 1.42 -6.66 15.06
CA TYR A 143 1.12 -7.97 14.50
C TYR A 143 -0.37 -8.21 14.28
N LEU A 144 -1.18 -7.98 15.32
CA LEU A 144 -2.63 -8.13 15.24
C LEU A 144 -3.24 -7.15 14.23
N GLY A 145 -2.72 -5.92 14.13
CA GLY A 145 -3.13 -4.96 13.12
C GLY A 145 -2.84 -5.42 11.69
N MET A 146 -1.63 -5.93 11.42
CA MET A 146 -1.26 -6.45 10.09
C MET A 146 -2.11 -7.67 9.69
N ILE A 147 -2.35 -8.59 10.63
CA ILE A 147 -3.21 -9.75 10.39
C ILE A 147 -4.64 -9.34 10.18
N GLY A 148 -5.18 -8.50 11.07
CA GLY A 148 -6.56 -8.04 11.01
C GLY A 148 -6.84 -7.34 9.68
N LEU A 149 -5.94 -6.44 9.25
CA LEU A 149 -6.04 -5.78 7.94
C LEU A 149 -6.06 -6.80 6.80
N SER A 150 -5.14 -7.77 6.80
CA SER A 150 -5.08 -8.79 5.75
C SER A 150 -6.36 -9.64 5.74
N LEU A 151 -6.76 -10.20 6.88
CA LEU A 151 -7.95 -11.04 6.97
C LEU A 151 -9.21 -10.31 6.54
N VAL A 152 -9.40 -9.06 6.97
CA VAL A 152 -10.57 -8.26 6.58
C VAL A 152 -10.54 -7.98 5.07
N ALA A 153 -9.40 -7.57 4.51
CA ALA A 153 -9.29 -7.28 3.08
C ALA A 153 -9.63 -8.51 2.20
N PHE A 154 -9.08 -9.67 2.54
CA PHE A 154 -9.32 -10.91 1.80
C PHE A 154 -10.73 -11.49 2.07
N ALA A 155 -11.27 -11.36 3.28
CA ALA A 155 -12.63 -11.80 3.58
C ALA A 155 -13.68 -10.96 2.82
N VAL A 156 -13.50 -9.64 2.78
CA VAL A 156 -14.36 -8.75 1.98
C VAL A 156 -14.27 -9.13 0.51
N LEU A 157 -13.07 -9.29 -0.05
CA LEU A 157 -12.91 -9.69 -1.44
C LEU A 157 -13.59 -11.04 -1.74
N LEU A 158 -13.40 -12.05 -0.89
CA LEU A 158 -14.02 -13.36 -1.08
C LEU A 158 -15.55 -13.26 -1.02
N ALA A 159 -16.11 -12.48 -0.10
CA ALA A 159 -17.55 -12.24 -0.04
C ALA A 159 -18.06 -11.56 -1.32
N LEU A 160 -17.32 -10.60 -1.87
CA LEU A 160 -17.66 -9.94 -3.13
C LEU A 160 -17.62 -10.90 -4.32
N ILE A 161 -16.60 -11.76 -4.41
CA ILE A 161 -16.48 -12.76 -5.47
C ILE A 161 -17.62 -13.77 -5.39
N ILE A 162 -17.94 -14.28 -4.19
CA ILE A 162 -19.04 -15.22 -3.99
C ILE A 162 -20.38 -14.57 -4.35
N GLY A 163 -20.62 -13.34 -3.89
CA GLY A 163 -21.84 -12.60 -4.23
C GLY A 163 -21.97 -12.36 -5.73
N HIS A 164 -20.88 -11.98 -6.40
CA HIS A 164 -20.87 -11.79 -7.84
C HIS A 164 -21.15 -13.09 -8.60
N PHE A 165 -20.61 -14.21 -8.14
CA PHE A 165 -20.88 -15.53 -8.71
C PHE A 165 -22.33 -15.99 -8.51
N THR A 166 -22.98 -15.61 -7.41
CA THR A 166 -24.40 -15.95 -7.20
C THR A 166 -25.35 -15.13 -8.07
N GLU A 167 -24.94 -13.93 -8.52
CA GLU A 167 -25.77 -13.04 -9.34
C GLU A 167 -25.61 -13.26 -10.85
N GLN A 168 -24.45 -13.76 -11.28
CA GLN A 168 -24.08 -13.87 -12.69
C GLN A 168 -23.76 -15.32 -13.08
N GLU A 169 -24.23 -15.75 -14.25
CA GLU A 169 -23.89 -17.06 -14.82
C GLU A 169 -22.46 -17.04 -15.39
N PHE A 170 -21.45 -17.17 -14.53
CA PHE A 170 -20.05 -17.24 -14.92
C PHE A 170 -19.67 -18.61 -15.47
N ASP A 171 -18.93 -18.63 -16.59
CA ASP A 171 -18.14 -19.80 -16.96
C ASP A 171 -17.00 -20.00 -15.94
N VAL A 172 -16.59 -21.25 -15.72
CA VAL A 172 -15.55 -21.64 -14.78
C VAL A 172 -14.24 -20.88 -15.05
N LEU A 173 -13.88 -20.71 -16.32
CA LEU A 173 -12.67 -19.98 -16.70
C LEU A 173 -12.77 -18.48 -16.37
N GLU A 174 -13.93 -17.88 -16.58
CA GLU A 174 -14.18 -16.48 -16.24
C GLU A 174 -14.13 -16.26 -14.73
N PHE A 175 -14.71 -17.17 -13.95
CA PHE A 175 -14.62 -17.13 -12.50
C PHE A 175 -13.17 -17.15 -12.00
N PHE A 176 -12.33 -18.06 -12.52
CA PHE A 176 -10.92 -18.14 -12.09
C PHE A 176 -10.11 -16.91 -12.51
N THR A 177 -10.33 -16.41 -13.71
CA THR A 177 -9.64 -15.22 -14.23
C THR A 177 -10.02 -13.97 -13.42
N PHE A 178 -11.31 -13.76 -13.19
CA PHE A 178 -11.82 -12.66 -12.37
C PHE A 178 -11.34 -12.73 -10.90
N THR A 179 -11.35 -13.93 -10.32
CA THR A 179 -10.89 -14.17 -8.95
C THR A 179 -9.40 -13.86 -8.82
N TYR A 180 -8.57 -14.39 -9.73
CA TYR A 180 -7.12 -14.18 -9.71
C TYR A 180 -6.75 -12.70 -9.85
N SER A 181 -7.38 -11.98 -10.78
CA SER A 181 -7.07 -10.56 -11.03
C SER A 181 -7.36 -9.69 -9.81
N ASN A 182 -8.51 -9.91 -9.15
CA ASN A 182 -8.89 -9.12 -7.98
C ASN A 182 -8.09 -9.52 -6.73
N LEU A 183 -7.75 -10.80 -6.57
CA LEU A 183 -6.84 -11.26 -5.51
C LEU A 183 -5.47 -10.60 -5.61
N SER A 184 -4.90 -10.52 -6.82
CA SER A 184 -3.63 -9.84 -7.07
C SER A 184 -3.69 -8.35 -6.69
N LEU A 185 -4.75 -7.65 -7.09
CA LEU A 185 -4.94 -6.23 -6.76
C LEU A 185 -5.02 -6.01 -5.24
N THR A 186 -5.88 -6.76 -4.54
CA THR A 186 -6.01 -6.68 -3.08
C THR A 186 -4.69 -7.02 -2.39
N MET A 187 -3.95 -8.00 -2.90
CA MET A 187 -2.65 -8.37 -2.39
C MET A 187 -1.65 -7.21 -2.48
N LEU A 188 -1.50 -6.59 -3.65
CA LEU A 188 -0.59 -5.45 -3.84
C LEU A 188 -0.93 -4.26 -2.93
N VAL A 189 -2.21 -3.89 -2.84
CA VAL A 189 -2.67 -2.80 -1.96
C VAL A 189 -2.41 -3.13 -0.49
N THR A 190 -2.65 -4.39 -0.08
CA THR A 190 -2.42 -4.83 1.30
C THR A 190 -0.94 -4.81 1.66
N ILE A 191 -0.07 -5.32 0.79
CA ILE A 191 1.39 -5.33 1.02
C ILE A 191 1.92 -3.91 1.14
N PHE A 192 1.54 -3.04 0.22
CA PHE A 192 1.93 -1.63 0.25
C PHE A 192 1.48 -0.95 1.55
N THR A 193 0.22 -1.17 1.94
CA THR A 193 -0.34 -0.63 3.18
C THR A 193 0.40 -1.12 4.42
N ILE A 194 0.73 -2.41 4.49
CA ILE A 194 1.50 -3.00 5.59
C ILE A 194 2.90 -2.38 5.64
N ALA A 195 3.59 -2.32 4.51
CA ALA A 195 4.94 -1.77 4.42
C ALA A 195 4.99 -0.28 4.86
N GLY A 196 4.03 0.53 4.41
CA GLY A 196 3.89 1.92 4.85
C GLY A 196 3.55 2.04 6.34
N SER A 197 2.62 1.21 6.83
CA SER A 197 2.21 1.20 8.24
C SER A 197 3.34 0.85 9.19
N LEU A 198 4.28 -0.01 8.78
CA LEU A 198 5.47 -0.32 9.55
C LEU A 198 6.27 0.96 9.83
N ILE A 199 6.53 1.78 8.81
CA ILE A 199 7.30 3.02 8.96
C ILE A 199 6.53 4.04 9.80
N ILE A 200 5.25 4.22 9.51
CA ILE A 200 4.35 5.12 10.23
C ILE A 200 4.38 4.84 11.74
N PHE A 201 4.23 3.57 12.14
CA PHE A 201 4.23 3.19 13.55
C PHE A 201 5.51 3.64 14.27
N ARG A 202 6.67 3.49 13.63
CA ARG A 202 7.96 3.88 14.19
C ARG A 202 8.17 5.38 14.23
N LEU A 203 7.66 6.09 13.22
CA LEU A 203 7.67 7.54 13.21
C LEU A 203 6.78 8.11 14.32
N ILE A 204 5.63 7.49 14.61
CA ILE A 204 4.79 7.85 15.76
C ILE A 204 5.55 7.63 17.07
N VAL A 205 6.18 6.46 17.25
CA VAL A 205 6.96 6.15 18.46
C VAL A 205 8.11 7.16 18.64
N LEU A 206 8.84 7.49 17.57
CA LEU A 206 9.87 8.54 17.60
C LEU A 206 9.28 9.89 18.04
N ASN A 207 8.16 10.30 17.43
CA ASN A 207 7.48 11.55 17.75
C ASN A 207 7.00 11.58 19.21
N GLU A 208 6.52 10.46 19.77
CA GLU A 208 6.13 10.36 21.18
C GLU A 208 7.32 10.55 22.13
N ILE A 209 8.46 9.93 21.81
CA ILE A 209 9.70 10.05 22.61
C ILE A 209 10.22 11.48 22.53
N MET A 210 10.29 12.05 21.32
CA MET A 210 10.69 13.44 21.12
C MET A 210 9.77 14.40 21.86
N SER A 211 8.45 14.21 21.80
CA SER A 211 7.50 15.08 22.50
C SER A 211 7.67 15.00 24.02
N LYS A 212 7.98 13.84 24.59
CA LYS A 212 8.22 13.69 26.04
C LYS A 212 9.56 14.30 26.46
N ASN A 213 10.57 14.17 25.61
CA ASN A 213 11.94 14.57 25.95
C ASN A 213 12.25 16.03 25.59
N MET A 214 11.61 16.61 24.57
CA MET A 214 12.00 17.93 24.03
C MET A 214 11.03 19.06 24.41
N VAL A 215 9.78 18.75 24.78
CA VAL A 215 8.76 19.76 25.09
C VAL A 215 8.48 19.76 26.59
N PRO A 216 8.71 20.87 27.32
CA PRO A 216 8.41 20.91 28.75
C PRO A 216 6.89 20.89 28.97
N ALA A 217 6.39 19.82 29.58
CA ALA A 217 5.14 19.93 30.34
C ALA A 217 5.38 20.97 31.44
N ARG A 218 4.44 21.90 31.66
CA ARG A 218 4.52 22.95 32.69
C ARG A 218 5.13 22.40 33.98
N GLY A 219 6.40 22.69 34.22
CA GLY A 219 7.20 22.21 35.34
C GLY A 219 7.69 20.74 35.26
N SER A 220 8.77 20.48 34.49
CA SER A 220 9.82 19.43 34.63
C SER A 220 10.27 18.90 33.25
N LYS A 221 11.48 18.39 32.98
CA LYS A 221 12.83 18.47 33.58
C LYS A 221 13.94 18.18 32.53
N ILE A 222 13.69 18.28 31.21
CA ILE A 222 14.67 17.84 30.18
C ILE A 222 15.35 18.96 29.39
N ILE A 223 14.87 20.20 29.44
CA ILE A 223 15.74 21.38 29.21
C ILE A 223 16.67 21.61 30.44
N GLN A 224 16.85 20.59 31.28
CA GLN A 224 17.87 20.47 32.34
C GLN A 224 18.63 19.13 32.25
N VAL A 225 18.56 18.39 31.13
CA VAL A 225 19.50 17.26 30.90
C VAL A 225 20.87 17.88 30.66
N ALA A 226 21.86 17.42 31.44
CA ALA A 226 23.24 17.86 31.40
C ALA A 226 23.69 18.10 29.94
N GLU A 227 24.16 19.31 29.64
CA GLU A 227 24.30 19.88 28.29
C GLU A 227 25.00 18.97 27.25
N LYS A 228 25.82 18.00 27.69
CA LYS A 228 26.50 17.03 26.82
C LYS A 228 25.63 15.87 26.33
N ASP A 229 24.63 15.42 27.09
CA ASP A 229 23.79 14.28 26.70
C ASP A 229 22.63 14.70 25.77
N GLY A 230 22.22 15.97 25.82
CA GLY A 230 21.15 16.51 24.98
C GLY A 230 21.49 16.54 23.49
N ILE A 231 22.71 16.96 23.15
CA ILE A 231 23.19 17.00 21.75
C ILE A 231 23.27 15.58 21.16
N GLN A 232 23.83 14.62 21.91
CA GLN A 232 23.91 13.22 21.47
C GLN A 232 22.52 12.62 21.25
N THR A 233 21.57 12.92 22.13
CA THR A 233 20.18 12.46 22.00
C THR A 233 19.51 13.02 20.74
N ILE A 234 19.70 14.32 20.44
CA ILE A 234 19.19 14.94 19.21
C ILE A 234 19.80 14.29 17.97
N GLN A 235 21.11 14.03 17.98
CA GLN A 235 21.80 13.33 16.89
C GLN A 235 21.23 11.92 16.68
N GLN A 236 20.89 11.21 17.76
CA GLN A 236 20.23 9.90 17.64
C GLN A 236 18.84 10.02 16.99
N TYR A 237 18.04 11.03 17.36
CA TYR A 237 16.74 11.27 16.68
C TYR A 237 16.91 11.57 15.19
N MET A 238 17.90 12.41 14.84
CA MET A 238 18.24 12.72 13.44
C MET A 238 18.60 11.47 12.65
N GLN A 239 19.43 10.59 13.23
CA GLN A 239 19.83 9.34 12.59
C GLN A 239 18.64 8.39 12.41
N ILE A 240 17.79 8.23 13.43
CA ILE A 240 16.61 7.36 13.33
C ILE A 240 15.64 7.88 12.27
N TYR A 241 15.40 9.19 12.25
CA TYR A 241 14.55 9.82 11.24
C TYR A 241 15.10 9.62 9.83
N ASP A 242 16.42 9.80 9.63
CA ASP A 242 17.07 9.57 8.35
C ASP A 242 16.87 8.13 7.85
N GLN A 243 17.02 7.16 8.75
CA GLN A 243 16.80 5.76 8.44
C GLN A 243 15.32 5.46 8.11
N LEU A 244 14.37 6.12 8.77
CA LEU A 244 12.94 6.01 8.41
C LEU A 244 12.66 6.58 7.01
N CYS A 245 13.36 7.64 6.60
CA CYS A 245 13.31 8.16 5.23
C CYS A 245 13.90 7.16 4.23
N ASP A 246 15.05 6.53 4.53
CA ASP A 246 15.64 5.47 3.68
C ASP A 246 14.71 4.25 3.53
N LEU A 247 14.03 3.87 4.63
CA LEU A 247 13.03 2.81 4.59
C LEU A 247 11.84 3.19 3.72
N THR A 248 11.40 4.45 3.78
CA THR A 248 10.31 4.96 2.94
C THR A 248 10.70 4.90 1.46
N GLU A 249 11.93 5.29 1.13
CA GLU A 249 12.47 5.16 -0.22
C GLU A 249 12.55 3.69 -0.68
N THR A 250 12.91 2.79 0.23
CA THR A 250 12.92 1.35 -0.05
C THR A 250 11.52 0.81 -0.32
N VAL A 251 10.50 1.24 0.43
CA VAL A 251 9.09 0.92 0.15
C VAL A 251 8.68 1.45 -1.21
N ASN A 252 9.07 2.68 -1.55
CA ASN A 252 8.74 3.28 -2.84
C ASN A 252 9.32 2.48 -4.00
N LEU A 253 10.61 2.14 -3.91
CA LEU A 253 11.30 1.34 -4.91
C LEU A 253 10.70 -0.06 -5.05
N CYS A 254 10.26 -0.68 -3.95
CA CYS A 254 9.71 -2.03 -3.99
C CYS A 254 8.27 -2.04 -4.50
N TYR A 255 7.40 -1.14 -4.06
CA TYR A 255 5.94 -1.32 -4.19
C TYR A 255 5.19 -0.17 -4.86
N SER A 256 5.72 1.06 -4.88
CA SER A 256 4.93 2.21 -5.34
C SER A 256 4.56 2.17 -6.82
N ALA A 257 5.43 1.65 -7.69
CA ALA A 257 5.09 1.47 -9.10
C ALA A 257 3.97 0.43 -9.29
N GLN A 258 4.02 -0.67 -8.54
CA GLN A 258 3.04 -1.77 -8.61
C GLN A 258 1.65 -1.31 -8.13
N VAL A 259 1.60 -0.61 -6.99
CA VAL A 259 0.34 -0.07 -6.47
C VAL A 259 -0.21 1.04 -7.36
N MET A 260 0.65 1.81 -8.04
CA MET A 260 0.20 2.83 -9.00
C MET A 260 -0.52 2.21 -10.20
N ILE A 261 -0.01 1.11 -10.76
CA ILE A 261 -0.71 0.38 -11.83
C ILE A 261 -2.08 -0.10 -11.34
N SER A 262 -2.16 -0.56 -10.08
CA SER A 262 -3.41 -0.99 -9.46
C SER A 262 -4.39 0.17 -9.27
N ILE A 263 -3.93 1.34 -8.83
CA ILE A 263 -4.74 2.57 -8.71
C ILE A 263 -5.23 3.02 -10.09
N ALA A 264 -4.38 2.95 -11.11
CA ALA A 264 -4.77 3.27 -12.48
C ALA A 264 -5.87 2.32 -12.98
N GLY A 265 -5.78 1.03 -12.68
CA GLY A 265 -6.84 0.06 -12.96
C GLY A 265 -8.15 0.37 -12.23
N SER A 266 -8.09 0.70 -10.93
CA SER A 266 -9.25 1.15 -10.16
C SER A 266 -9.87 2.42 -10.76
N PHE A 267 -9.05 3.36 -11.24
CA PHE A 267 -9.54 4.58 -11.88
C PHE A 267 -10.27 4.29 -13.19
N VAL A 268 -9.71 3.41 -14.04
CA VAL A 268 -10.36 2.95 -15.26
C VAL A 268 -11.72 2.33 -14.94
N TYR A 269 -11.80 1.43 -13.96
CA TYR A 269 -13.08 0.85 -13.52
C TYR A 269 -14.09 1.92 -13.15
N LEU A 270 -13.67 2.84 -12.29
CA LEU A 270 -14.52 3.91 -11.79
C LEU A 270 -14.97 4.90 -12.87
N LEU A 271 -14.22 5.07 -13.96
CA LEU A 271 -14.64 5.87 -15.12
C LEU A 271 -15.71 5.17 -15.94
N PHE A 272 -15.51 3.88 -16.24
CA PHE A 272 -16.49 3.10 -17.01
C PHE A 272 -17.79 2.87 -16.25
N PHE A 273 -17.73 2.70 -14.93
CA PHE A 273 -18.90 2.68 -14.07
C PHE A 273 -19.71 3.98 -14.15
N ASP A 274 -19.05 5.14 -14.06
CA ASP A 274 -19.73 6.44 -14.18
C ASP A 274 -20.41 6.59 -15.55
N PHE A 275 -19.78 6.09 -16.62
CA PHE A 275 -20.35 6.09 -17.96
C PHE A 275 -21.62 5.21 -18.04
N GLU A 276 -21.57 4.00 -17.50
CA GLU A 276 -22.71 3.08 -17.45
C GLU A 276 -23.91 3.71 -16.72
N VAL A 277 -23.65 4.34 -15.56
CA VAL A 277 -24.66 5.08 -14.79
C VAL A 277 -25.31 6.17 -15.63
N ILE A 278 -24.53 6.99 -16.34
CA ILE A 278 -25.05 8.07 -17.19
C ILE A 278 -25.89 7.53 -18.35
N LEU A 279 -25.42 6.46 -19.00
CA LEU A 279 -26.12 5.82 -20.10
C LEU A 279 -27.49 5.28 -19.65
N ASN A 280 -27.53 4.61 -18.50
CA ASN A 280 -28.76 4.04 -17.96
C ASN A 280 -29.76 5.13 -17.54
N ILE A 281 -29.29 6.23 -16.92
CA ILE A 281 -30.13 7.41 -16.63
C ILE A 281 -30.72 7.97 -17.93
N LYS A 282 -29.91 8.14 -18.97
CA LYS A 282 -30.39 8.67 -20.28
C LYS A 282 -31.40 7.76 -20.95
N ARG A 283 -31.26 6.44 -20.80
CA ARG A 283 -32.22 5.44 -21.31
C ARG A 283 -33.54 5.41 -20.52
N GLY A 284 -33.65 6.19 -19.44
CA GLY A 284 -34.83 6.20 -18.58
C GLY A 284 -34.95 4.95 -17.71
N ILE A 285 -33.88 4.18 -17.56
CA ILE A 285 -33.85 3.00 -16.71
C ILE A 285 -33.89 3.47 -15.24
N PRO A 286 -34.86 3.03 -14.43
CA PRO A 286 -34.93 3.44 -13.04
C PRO A 286 -33.70 2.96 -12.26
N ILE A 287 -33.25 3.75 -11.30
CA ILE A 287 -32.03 3.46 -10.51
C ILE A 287 -32.12 2.10 -9.78
N GLN A 288 -33.34 1.64 -9.48
CA GLN A 288 -33.59 0.34 -8.84
C GLN A 288 -33.21 -0.85 -9.73
N GLU A 289 -33.16 -0.65 -11.06
CA GLU A 289 -32.74 -1.66 -12.04
C GLU A 289 -31.23 -1.61 -12.30
N PHE A 290 -30.47 -0.75 -11.60
CA PHE A 290 -29.02 -0.73 -11.71
C PHE A 290 -28.44 -2.01 -11.09
N SER A 291 -27.39 -2.54 -11.73
CA SER A 291 -26.67 -3.68 -11.20
C SER A 291 -26.05 -3.35 -9.84
N LEU A 292 -26.63 -3.94 -8.78
CA LEU A 292 -26.14 -3.84 -7.40
C LEU A 292 -24.66 -4.29 -7.32
N SER A 293 -24.32 -5.35 -8.05
CA SER A 293 -22.95 -5.81 -8.27
C SER A 293 -22.02 -4.68 -8.70
N SER A 294 -22.36 -3.94 -9.76
CA SER A 294 -21.50 -2.87 -10.30
C SER A 294 -21.27 -1.75 -9.28
N VAL A 295 -22.32 -1.39 -8.51
CA VAL A 295 -22.20 -0.39 -7.43
C VAL A 295 -21.25 -0.88 -6.34
N ILE A 296 -21.39 -2.13 -5.89
CA ILE A 296 -20.55 -2.69 -4.82
C ILE A 296 -19.08 -2.78 -5.27
N TRP A 297 -18.82 -3.24 -6.50
CA TRP A 297 -17.48 -3.26 -7.06
C TRP A 297 -16.88 -1.85 -7.20
N SER A 298 -17.68 -0.84 -7.55
CA SER A 298 -17.22 0.56 -7.58
C SER A 298 -16.75 1.03 -6.19
N ILE A 299 -17.47 0.68 -5.13
CA ILE A 299 -17.09 1.00 -3.74
C ILE A 299 -15.79 0.28 -3.38
N PHE A 300 -15.63 -0.97 -3.79
CA PHE A 300 -14.40 -1.73 -3.58
C PHE A 300 -13.18 -1.10 -4.28
N TYR A 301 -13.28 -0.74 -5.55
CA TYR A 301 -12.15 -0.10 -6.25
C TYR A 301 -11.84 1.29 -5.69
N LEU A 302 -12.87 2.06 -5.29
CA LEU A 302 -12.69 3.35 -4.64
C LEU A 302 -12.01 3.20 -3.27
N SER A 303 -12.40 2.20 -2.47
CA SER A 303 -11.80 1.98 -1.14
C SER A 303 -10.30 1.65 -1.24
N ASN A 304 -9.89 0.85 -2.23
CA ASN A 304 -8.48 0.57 -2.50
C ASN A 304 -7.67 1.86 -2.75
N VAL A 305 -8.21 2.81 -3.53
CA VAL A 305 -7.56 4.11 -3.78
C VAL A 305 -7.47 4.92 -2.48
N ILE A 306 -8.56 4.99 -1.71
CA ILE A 306 -8.62 5.73 -0.44
C ILE A 306 -7.63 5.16 0.57
N ILE A 307 -7.50 3.83 0.68
CA ILE A 307 -6.56 3.17 1.60
C ILE A 307 -5.13 3.60 1.29
N VAL A 308 -4.69 3.52 0.03
CA VAL A 308 -3.32 3.89 -0.36
C VAL A 308 -3.04 5.37 -0.07
N VAL A 309 -4.00 6.25 -0.40
CA VAL A 309 -3.89 7.68 -0.15
C VAL A 309 -3.88 8.01 1.34
N THR A 310 -4.65 7.28 2.15
CA THR A 310 -4.70 7.49 3.61
C THR A 310 -3.36 7.16 4.23
N VAL A 311 -2.75 6.03 3.84
CA VAL A 311 -1.44 5.61 4.35
C VAL A 311 -0.36 6.63 3.96
N GLY A 312 -0.31 7.04 2.69
CA GLY A 312 0.66 8.04 2.22
C GLY A 312 0.47 9.41 2.88
N SER A 313 -0.77 9.89 2.98
CA SER A 313 -1.10 11.15 3.67
C SER A 313 -0.73 11.12 5.15
N PHE A 314 -0.98 9.99 5.82
CA PHE A 314 -0.70 9.85 7.24
C PHE A 314 0.81 9.80 7.52
N LEU A 315 1.61 9.13 6.68
CA LEU A 315 3.08 9.19 6.79
C LEU A 315 3.60 10.63 6.63
N SER A 316 3.17 11.32 5.58
CA SER A 316 3.56 12.71 5.34
C SER A 316 3.12 13.65 6.48
N HIS A 317 1.94 13.40 7.06
CA HIS A 317 1.46 14.14 8.23
C HIS A 317 2.34 13.91 9.46
N GLN A 318 2.74 12.66 9.73
CA GLN A 318 3.65 12.35 10.83
C GLN A 318 5.04 13.00 10.65
N GLY A 319 5.54 13.07 9.40
CA GLY A 319 6.77 13.80 9.09
C GLY A 319 6.67 15.31 9.40
N LYS A 320 5.54 15.94 9.02
CA LYS A 320 5.26 17.35 9.36
C LYS A 320 5.11 17.57 10.87
N TYR A 321 4.53 16.60 11.58
CA TYR A 321 4.42 16.65 13.03
C TYR A 321 5.80 16.63 13.70
N THR A 322 6.76 15.86 13.19
CA THR A 322 8.16 15.90 13.64
C THR A 322 8.75 17.31 13.48
N SER A 323 8.55 17.97 12.34
CA SER A 323 9.02 19.36 12.13
C SER A 323 8.43 20.32 13.18
N ASN A 324 7.13 20.22 13.43
CA ASN A 324 6.45 21.06 14.43
C ASN A 324 6.98 20.82 15.85
N LEU A 325 7.37 19.59 16.20
CA LEU A 325 7.98 19.29 17.51
C LEU A 325 9.35 19.97 17.64
N ILE A 326 10.16 19.94 16.58
CA ILE A 326 11.46 20.60 16.56
C ILE A 326 11.32 22.12 16.66
N ASP A 327 10.40 22.71 15.89
CA ASP A 327 10.14 24.16 15.95
C ASP A 327 9.73 24.60 17.36
N ARG A 328 8.89 23.80 18.03
CA ARG A 328 8.53 24.04 19.43
C ARG A 328 9.73 23.90 20.36
N ALA A 329 10.58 22.89 20.14
CA ALA A 329 11.79 22.68 20.94
C ALA A 329 12.77 23.86 20.80
N ILE A 330 12.99 24.37 19.58
CA ILE A 330 13.83 25.56 19.32
C ILE A 330 13.34 26.77 20.12
N ASN A 331 12.03 27.01 20.12
CA ASN A 331 11.44 28.15 20.84
C ASN A 331 11.40 27.96 22.36
N SER A 332 11.64 26.75 22.87
CA SER A 332 11.54 26.43 24.29
C SER A 332 12.90 26.36 24.99
N THR A 333 14.01 26.26 24.26
CA THR A 333 15.36 26.15 24.80
C THR A 333 16.10 27.47 24.73
N ASN A 334 17.00 27.70 25.70
CA ASN A 334 17.88 28.88 25.75
C ASN A 334 19.35 28.54 25.42
N ASN A 335 19.69 27.26 25.25
CA ASN A 335 21.05 26.84 24.95
C ASN A 335 21.34 26.96 23.45
N ALA A 336 22.32 27.78 23.08
CA ALA A 336 22.66 28.10 21.70
C ALA A 336 23.12 26.87 20.88
N GLU A 337 23.89 25.96 21.48
CA GLU A 337 24.38 24.75 20.81
C GLU A 337 23.23 23.79 20.50
N ILE A 338 22.29 23.63 21.44
CA ILE A 338 21.08 22.83 21.22
C ILE A 338 20.21 23.45 20.13
N ILE A 339 20.05 24.78 20.11
CA ILE A 339 19.31 25.49 19.05
C ILE A 339 19.95 25.23 17.69
N GLU A 340 21.27 25.32 17.58
CA GLU A 340 21.99 25.06 16.33
C GLU A 340 21.76 23.63 15.85
N MET A 341 21.87 22.64 16.74
CA MET A 341 21.63 21.23 16.40
C MET A 341 20.18 20.99 15.95
N LEU A 342 19.20 21.61 16.61
CA LEU A 342 17.79 21.51 16.21
C LEU A 342 17.52 22.18 14.86
N ARG A 343 18.20 23.29 14.54
CA ARG A 343 18.12 23.92 13.22
C ARG A 343 18.70 23.02 12.13
N LEU A 344 19.82 22.34 12.41
CA LEU A 344 20.36 21.33 11.49
C LEU A 344 19.37 20.18 11.26
N PHE A 345 18.71 19.72 12.32
CA PHE A 345 17.65 18.71 12.18
C PHE A 345 16.47 19.24 11.35
N LEU A 346 16.00 20.45 11.61
CA LEU A 346 14.92 21.05 10.82
C LEU A 346 15.29 21.19 9.33
N MET A 347 16.54 21.57 9.04
CA MET A 347 17.07 21.60 7.67
C MET A 347 17.05 20.21 7.02
N GLN A 348 17.45 19.17 7.75
CA GLN A 348 17.36 17.78 7.29
C GLN A 348 15.90 17.37 6.98
N LEU A 349 14.95 17.70 7.85
CA LEU A 349 13.52 17.42 7.62
C LEU A 349 13.00 18.09 6.33
N GLY A 350 13.45 19.32 6.07
CA GLY A 350 13.12 20.07 4.86
C GLY A 350 13.67 19.43 3.58
N HIS A 351 14.85 18.80 3.66
CA HIS A 351 15.45 18.10 2.52
C HIS A 351 14.96 16.66 2.35
N ARG A 352 14.60 15.96 3.43
CA ARG A 352 14.20 14.55 3.43
C ARG A 352 12.89 14.35 4.17
N THR A 353 11.77 14.55 3.50
CA THR A 353 10.45 14.24 4.05
C THR A 353 10.01 12.81 3.67
N PRO A 354 9.65 11.94 4.64
CA PRO A 354 9.18 10.59 4.35
C PRO A 354 7.85 10.69 3.62
N THR A 355 7.87 10.40 2.32
CA THR A 355 6.72 10.52 1.43
C THR A 355 6.58 9.25 0.62
N LEU A 356 5.40 8.62 0.67
CA LEU A 356 5.08 7.52 -0.24
C LEU A 356 4.69 8.11 -1.60
N THR A 357 5.40 7.71 -2.65
CA THR A 357 5.27 8.29 -4.00
C THR A 357 5.57 7.23 -5.06
N CYS A 358 4.94 7.35 -6.22
CA CYS A 358 5.27 6.58 -7.43
C CYS A 358 6.36 7.24 -8.30
N GLY A 359 6.95 8.35 -7.84
CA GLY A 359 7.95 9.14 -8.56
C GLY A 359 7.35 10.28 -9.38
N LEU A 360 6.09 10.16 -9.81
CA LEU A 360 5.36 11.22 -10.52
C LEU A 360 4.63 12.17 -9.56
N PHE A 361 4.03 11.63 -8.51
CA PHE A 361 3.28 12.38 -7.50
C PHE A 361 3.21 11.60 -6.18
N PRO A 362 3.07 12.30 -5.04
CA PRO A 362 2.85 11.67 -3.74
C PRO A 362 1.47 11.01 -3.67
N PHE A 363 1.37 9.91 -2.92
CA PHE A 363 0.09 9.28 -2.59
C PHE A 363 -0.61 10.04 -1.46
N ASP A 364 -1.12 11.23 -1.77
CA ASP A 364 -1.84 12.07 -0.82
C ASP A 364 -3.26 12.44 -1.30
N TRP A 365 -4.00 13.19 -0.49
CA TRP A 365 -5.36 13.62 -0.83
C TRP A 365 -5.43 14.42 -2.14
N THR A 366 -4.34 15.04 -2.61
CA THR A 366 -4.33 15.72 -3.90
C THR A 366 -4.53 14.75 -5.06
N LEU A 367 -4.11 13.49 -4.92
CA LEU A 367 -4.40 12.44 -5.90
C LEU A 367 -5.91 12.17 -6.01
N VAL A 368 -6.60 12.05 -4.87
CA VAL A 368 -8.06 11.86 -4.85
C VAL A 368 -8.77 13.06 -5.46
N TYR A 369 -8.38 14.28 -5.09
CA TYR A 369 -8.96 15.48 -5.68
C TYR A 369 -8.69 15.57 -7.19
N SER A 370 -7.51 15.17 -7.65
CA SER A 370 -7.16 15.13 -9.07
C SER A 370 -8.00 14.09 -9.82
N VAL A 371 -8.19 12.91 -9.24
CA VAL A 371 -9.07 11.84 -9.77
C VAL A 371 -10.52 12.31 -9.83
N LEU A 372 -11.03 12.95 -8.77
CA LEU A 372 -12.39 13.49 -8.75
C LEU A 372 -12.57 14.66 -9.74
N ALA A 373 -11.55 15.51 -9.88
CA ALA A 373 -11.55 16.61 -10.84
C ALA A 373 -11.49 16.11 -12.29
N LEU A 374 -10.66 15.10 -12.58
CA LEU A 374 -10.63 14.40 -13.86
C LEU A 374 -11.97 13.75 -14.15
N LYS A 375 -12.54 13.00 -13.19
CA LYS A 375 -13.91 12.46 -13.29
C LYS A 375 -14.92 13.53 -13.64
N ARG A 376 -14.92 14.68 -12.96
CA ARG A 376 -15.84 15.80 -13.24
C ARG A 376 -15.62 16.38 -14.64
N ARG A 377 -14.37 16.61 -15.05
CA ARG A 377 -14.01 17.17 -16.36
C ARG A 377 -14.38 16.20 -17.49
N GLU A 378 -14.02 14.94 -17.36
CA GLU A 378 -14.35 13.90 -18.32
C GLU A 378 -15.86 13.66 -18.37
N ARG A 379 -16.58 13.69 -17.25
CA ARG A 379 -18.05 13.63 -17.26
C ARG A 379 -18.68 14.72 -18.12
N LEU A 380 -18.13 15.94 -18.08
CA LEU A 380 -18.57 17.03 -18.97
C LEU A 380 -18.23 16.70 -20.43
N SER A 381 -16.98 16.34 -20.74
CA SER A 381 -16.54 15.99 -22.09
C SER A 381 -17.28 14.79 -22.70
N PHE A 382 -17.57 13.76 -21.90
CA PHE A 382 -18.34 12.59 -22.32
C PHE A 382 -19.83 12.91 -22.43
N THR A 383 -20.39 13.79 -21.60
CA THR A 383 -21.75 14.30 -21.82
C THR A 383 -21.85 14.98 -23.17
N PHE A 384 -20.85 15.81 -23.53
CA PHE A 384 -20.74 16.40 -24.87
C PHE A 384 -20.60 15.33 -25.96
N LEU A 385 -19.71 14.35 -25.80
CA LEU A 385 -19.48 13.30 -26.79
C LEU A 385 -20.73 12.42 -27.01
N ILE A 386 -21.46 12.09 -25.96
CA ILE A 386 -22.73 11.36 -26.05
C ILE A 386 -23.81 12.24 -26.72
N ILE A 387 -23.91 13.54 -26.42
CA ILE A 387 -24.82 14.46 -27.12
C ILE A 387 -24.47 14.54 -28.62
N SER A 388 -23.19 14.59 -28.96
CA SER A 388 -22.70 14.58 -30.35
C SER A 388 -23.01 13.26 -31.06
N PHE A 389 -22.89 12.12 -30.37
CA PHE A 389 -23.26 10.82 -30.95
C PHE A 389 -24.78 10.65 -31.10
N ASP A 390 -25.59 11.08 -30.13
CA ASP A 390 -27.06 11.05 -30.22
C ASP A 390 -27.57 11.91 -31.38
N SER A 391 -26.98 13.10 -31.59
CA SER A 391 -27.35 13.98 -32.70
C SER A 391 -26.95 13.42 -34.07
N ILE A 392 -25.90 12.59 -34.14
CA ILE A 392 -25.51 11.87 -35.37
C ILE A 392 -26.42 10.67 -35.63
N VAL A 393 -26.88 9.96 -34.58
CA VAL A 393 -27.78 8.81 -34.70
C VAL A 393 -29.22 9.24 -35.02
N GLN A 394 -29.69 10.38 -34.53
CA GLN A 394 -31.00 10.95 -34.91
C GLN A 394 -31.02 11.65 -36.28
N ALA A 395 -29.85 11.91 -36.86
CA ALA A 395 -29.71 12.46 -38.22
C ALA A 395 -29.65 11.39 -39.32
N LYS A 396 -29.77 10.11 -38.94
CA LYS A 396 -29.97 8.96 -39.83
C LYS A 396 -31.35 8.37 -39.55
#